data_AF-A0A7Y4X4X1-F1
#
_entry.id   AF-A0A7Y4X4X1-F1
#
_cell.length_a   1.000
_cell.length_b   1.000
_cell.length_c   1.000
_cell.angle_alpha   90.00
_cell.angle_beta   90.00
_cell.angle_gamma   90.00
#
_symmetry.space_group_name_H-M   'P 1'
#
loop_
_entity.id
_entity.type
_entity.pdbx_description
1 polymer ?
#
loop_
_entity_poly.entity_id
_entity_poly.type
_entity_poly.pdbx_seq_one_letter_code
_entity_poly.pdbx_strand_id
1 'polypeptide(L)' 'MIRETREKLKVSRGVFARQLRVNERTLEKWEQGRAKPNKQAAALILLTRKFPDTLKRLAQLAA' A
#
# COMPACT_ATOMS: atom_id res chain seq x y z
N MET A 1 -6.14 -6.31 7.58
CA MET A 1 -6.51 -5.62 6.31
C MET A 1 -5.31 -5.19 5.46
N ILE A 2 -4.43 -4.28 5.91
CA ILE A 2 -3.33 -3.75 5.05
C ILE A 2 -2.35 -4.87 4.65
N ARG A 3 -1.95 -5.68 5.64
CA ARG A 3 -1.10 -6.87 5.44
C ARG A 3 -1.72 -7.86 4.44
N GLU A 4 -3.02 -8.17 4.60
CA GLU A 4 -3.73 -9.05 3.67
C GLU A 4 -3.73 -8.50 2.24
N THR A 5 -3.97 -7.19 2.05
CA THR A 5 -3.94 -6.57 0.72
C THR A 5 -2.57 -6.75 0.09
N ARG A 6 -1.49 -6.50 0.84
CA ARG A 6 -0.12 -6.71 0.37
C ARG A 6 0.15 -8.17 0.00
N GLU A 7 -0.25 -9.11 0.86
CA GLU A 7 -0.05 -10.55 0.65
C GLU A 7 -0.83 -11.07 -0.56
N LYS A 8 -2.05 -10.58 -0.80
CA LYS A 8 -2.83 -10.89 -2.01
C LYS A 8 -2.14 -10.45 -3.30
N LEU A 9 -1.41 -9.33 -3.26
CA LEU A 9 -0.64 -8.82 -4.38
C LEU A 9 0.71 -9.53 -4.56
N LYS A 10 1.10 -10.41 -3.62
CA LYS A 10 2.38 -11.14 -3.62
C LYS A 10 3.61 -10.22 -3.72
N VAL A 11 3.55 -9.06 -3.07
CA VAL A 11 4.68 -8.11 -3.02
C VAL A 11 5.29 -8.04 -1.62
N SER A 12 6.59 -7.72 -1.57
CA SER A 12 7.28 -7.46 -0.30
C SER A 12 6.78 -6.16 0.33
N ARG A 13 7.03 -5.99 1.63
CA ARG A 13 6.65 -4.79 2.37
C ARG A 13 7.34 -3.54 1.79
N GLY A 14 8.64 -3.59 1.54
CA GLY A 14 9.37 -2.48 0.91
C GLY A 14 8.82 -2.09 -0.48
N VAL A 15 8.45 -3.06 -1.32
CA VAL A 15 7.85 -2.78 -2.64
C VAL A 15 6.49 -2.10 -2.48
N PHE A 16 5.64 -2.62 -1.59
CA PHE A 16 4.32 -2.05 -1.33
C PHE A 16 4.42 -0.63 -0.73
N ALA A 17 5.37 -0.41 0.18
CA ALA A 17 5.65 0.91 0.76
C ALA A 17 6.06 1.92 -0.32
N ARG A 18 6.98 1.53 -1.21
CA ARG A 18 7.42 2.35 -2.33
C ARG A 18 6.27 2.70 -3.28
N GLN A 19 5.41 1.73 -3.60
CA GLN A 19 4.22 1.94 -4.44
C GLN A 19 3.20 2.90 -3.80
N LEU A 20 3.05 2.83 -2.47
CA LEU A 20 2.21 3.75 -1.70
C LEU A 20 2.91 5.09 -1.37
N ARG A 21 4.16 5.29 -1.82
CA ARG A 21 5.00 6.46 -1.52
C ARG A 21 5.13 6.75 -0.02
N VAL A 22 5.29 5.69 0.78
CA VAL A 22 5.51 5.79 2.22
C VAL A 22 6.76 5.02 2.64
N ASN A 23 7.29 5.36 3.82
CA ASN A 23 8.41 4.60 4.39
C ASN A 23 7.96 3.19 4.80
N GLU A 24 8.81 2.19 4.59
CA GLU A 24 8.57 0.80 5.00
C GLU A 24 8.28 0.67 6.51
N ARG A 25 8.94 1.47 7.35
CA ARG A 25 8.69 1.52 8.81
C ARG A 25 7.30 2.06 9.15
N THR A 26 6.80 2.99 8.34
CA THR A 26 5.43 3.53 8.48
C THR A 26 4.40 2.48 8.09
N LEU A 27 4.62 1.80 6.96
CA LEU A 27 3.78 0.70 6.53
C LEU A 27 3.75 -0.45 7.55
N GLU A 28 4.90 -0.80 8.13
CA GLU A 28 4.99 -1.79 9.20
C GLU A 28 4.12 -1.42 10.41
N LYS A 29 4.21 -0.16 10.89
CA LYS A 29 3.38 0.32 12.00
C LYS A 29 1.89 0.24 11.68
N TRP A 30 1.49 0.50 10.43
CA TRP A 30 0.10 0.34 9.98
C TRP A 30 -0.33 -1.12 9.95
N GLU A 31 0.52 -2.04 9.44
CA GLU A 31 0.25 -3.48 9.44
C GLU A 31 0.09 -4.05 10.85
N GLN A 32 0.86 -3.52 11.82
CA GLN A 32 0.79 -3.91 13.24
C GLN A 32 -0.32 -3.20 14.02
N GLY A 33 -1.07 -2.29 13.40
CA GLY A 33 -2.11 -1.50 14.08
C GLY A 33 -1.58 -0.45 15.07
N ARG A 34 -0.27 -0.21 15.10
CA ARG A 34 0.38 0.79 15.96
C ARG A 34 0.20 2.23 15.47
N ALA A 35 -0.20 2.40 14.22
CA ALA A 35 -0.54 3.69 13.63
C ALA A 35 -1.66 3.53 12.59
N LYS A 36 -2.35 4.63 12.27
CA LYS A 36 -3.37 4.67 11.23
C LYS A 36 -2.83 5.34 9.97
N PRO A 37 -3.18 4.86 8.76
CA PRO A 37 -2.88 5.57 7.53
C PRO A 37 -3.61 6.91 7.47
N ASN A 38 -3.00 7.89 6.80
CA ASN A 38 -3.68 9.15 6.48
C ASN A 38 -4.81 8.90 5.46
N LYS A 39 -5.69 9.90 5.26
CA LYS A 39 -6.89 9.75 4.42
C LYS A 39 -6.54 9.33 2.98
N GLN A 40 -5.46 9.86 2.42
CA GLN A 40 -4.99 9.58 1.07
C GLN A 40 -4.47 8.14 0.93
N ALA A 41 -3.60 7.71 1.85
CA ALA A 41 -3.06 6.35 1.88
C ALA A 41 -4.16 5.32 2.16
N ALA A 42 -5.12 5.63 3.04
CA ALA A 42 -6.27 4.78 3.30
C ALA A 42 -7.11 4.58 2.03
N ALA A 43 -7.41 5.67 1.31
CA ALA A 43 -8.12 5.60 0.03
C ALA A 43 -7.34 4.78 -1.00
N LEU A 44 -6.02 4.96 -1.10
CA LEU A 44 -5.18 4.23 -2.02
C LEU A 44 -5.11 2.72 -1.70
N ILE A 45 -5.05 2.35 -0.42
CA ILE A 45 -5.11 0.95 0.02
C ILE A 45 -6.46 0.33 -0.32
N LEU A 46 -7.56 1.06 -0.15
CA LEU A 46 -8.92 0.62 -0.51
C LEU A 46 -9.06 0.42 -2.02
N LEU A 47 -8.58 1.38 -2.82
CA LEU A 47 -8.57 1.29 -4.28
C LEU A 47 -7.78 0.08 -4.75
N THR A 48 -6.58 -0.11 -4.20
CA THR A 48 -5.72 -1.25 -4.55
C THR A 48 -6.37 -2.59 -4.20
N ARG A 49 -7.14 -2.66 -3.11
CA ARG A 49 -7.89 -3.87 -2.74
C ARG A 49 -9.03 -4.17 -3.73
N LYS A 50 -9.69 -3.15 -4.26
CA LYS A 50 -10.79 -3.29 -5.23
C LYS A 50 -10.28 -3.52 -6.66
N PHE A 51 -9.17 -2.86 -7.00
CA PHE A 51 -8.54 -2.86 -8.32
C PHE A 51 -7.05 -3.15 -8.16
N PRO A 52 -6.63 -4.43 -8.19
CA PRO A 52 -5.24 -4.84 -7.95
C PRO A 52 -4.20 -4.24 -8.92
N ASP A 53 -4.65 -3.80 -10.08
CA ASP A 53 -3.85 -3.11 -11.10
C ASP A 53 -3.59 -1.63 -10.79
N THR A 54 -4.23 -1.04 -9.77
CA THR A 54 -4.06 0.37 -9.36
C THR A 54 -2.58 0.73 -9.16
N LEU A 55 -1.81 -0.12 -8.48
CA LEU A 55 -0.39 0.18 -8.22
C LEU A 55 0.45 0.12 -9.50
N LYS A 56 0.09 -0.73 -10.47
CA LYS A 56 0.75 -0.76 -11.78
C LYS A 56 0.45 0.51 -12.56
N ARG A 57 -0.82 0.95 -12.57
CA ARG A 57 -1.24 2.21 -13.21
C ARG A 57 -0.52 3.41 -12.59
N LEU A 58 -0.42 3.46 -11.27
CA LEU A 58 0.32 4.54 -10.58
C LEU A 58 1.82 4.53 -10.88
N ALA A 59 2.42 3.35 -11.04
CA ALA A 59 3.82 3.26 -11.45
C ALA A 59 4.05 3.80 -12.88
N GLN A 60 3.08 3.60 -13.78
CA GLN A 60 3.13 4.14 -15.15
C GLN A 60 2.93 5.66 -15.20
N LEU A 61 2.10 6.24 -14.31
CA LEU A 61 1.89 7.69 -14.21
C LEU A 61 3.05 8.43 -13.53
N ALA A 62 3.90 7.70 -12.81
CA ALA A 62 5.04 8.24 -12.09
C ALA A 62 6.34 8.20 -12.91
N ALA A 63 6.30 7.64 -14.11
CA ALA A 63 7.37 7.64 -15.10
C ALA A 63 7.31 8.92 -15.93
#